data_AF-A0A1W9THQ6-F1
#
_entry.id   AF-A0A1W9THQ6-F1
#
_cell.length_a   1.000
_cell.length_b   1.000
_cell.length_c   1.000
_cell.angle_alpha   90.00
_cell.angle_beta   90.00
_cell.angle_gamma   90.00
#
_symmetry.space_group_name_H-M   'P 1'
#
loop_
_entity.id
_entity.type
_entity.pdbx_description
1 polymer ?
#
loop_
_entity_poly.entity_id
_entity_poly.type
_entity_poly.pdbx_seq_one_letter_code
_entity_poly.pdbx_strand_id
1 'polypeptide(L)'
;MVKKLRIYGKEVIVVSRSKNTSKEMELSADIFIPYEDIVKSEKIEDKDTIEDIVDEIIRIIEEHQYDDVNENIIKRIVAGMKIDYRDFGFSSYNDFIYHLIKEIRNEFYSKNGEYSEYEENYMRYIERLLATSVIPLKLEQLVKKAQEKNPWITKNSKYSLKELIIKMVEEKRLWKNSKGYILVPIPRRWEIKHEKILPYPEVRDKFLEYVYSLFKEKKVNSIIEAIHSAKKDLNLTNKVVGSFGIALKFSGKFLGKDGSDYVSMKTPVYLNANFNEFKIAVEAFYIKSILKDEDIHEKNLPIVSKYIYNTESTKRLNEVISHLMDLQEVFYVKPYYKYYKNLNK
;
A
#
# COMPACT_ATOMS: atom_id res chain seq x y z
N MET A 1 -25.36 30.73 8.59
CA MET A 1 -24.38 31.75 9.06
C MET A 1 -24.55 33.07 8.31
N VAL A 2 -24.46 33.08 6.96
CA VAL A 2 -24.64 34.27 6.10
C VAL A 2 -25.93 35.06 6.41
N LYS A 3 -27.10 34.40 6.46
CA LYS A 3 -28.37 35.06 6.83
C LYS A 3 -28.34 35.74 8.21
N LYS A 4 -27.65 35.14 9.20
CA LYS A 4 -27.50 35.74 10.54
C LYS A 4 -26.67 37.02 10.48
N LEU A 5 -25.57 37.02 9.73
CA LEU A 5 -24.71 38.20 9.57
C LEU A 5 -25.46 39.38 8.92
N ARG A 6 -26.30 39.12 7.92
CA ARG A 6 -27.18 40.14 7.32
C ARG A 6 -28.24 40.67 8.28
N ILE A 7 -28.85 39.80 9.10
CA ILE A 7 -29.81 40.23 10.14
C ILE A 7 -29.16 41.20 11.14
N TYR A 8 -27.84 41.07 11.39
CA TYR A 8 -27.06 42.01 12.20
C TYR A 8 -26.58 43.25 11.43
N GLY A 9 -27.09 43.50 10.22
CA GLY A 9 -26.77 44.68 9.40
C GLY A 9 -25.35 44.67 8.83
N LYS A 10 -24.71 43.51 8.71
CA LYS A 10 -23.38 43.38 8.09
C LYS A 10 -23.53 43.02 6.61
N GLU A 11 -22.76 43.70 5.76
CA GLU A 11 -22.59 43.36 4.36
C GLU A 11 -21.75 42.08 4.23
N VAL A 12 -22.22 41.12 3.44
CA VAL A 12 -21.57 39.81 3.30
C VAL A 12 -21.18 39.55 1.85
N ILE A 13 -19.88 39.56 1.60
CA ILE A 13 -19.27 39.15 0.34
C ILE A 13 -18.82 37.69 0.45
N VAL A 14 -19.20 36.85 -0.50
CA VAL A 14 -18.84 35.43 -0.54
C VAL A 14 -18.00 35.16 -1.78
N VAL A 15 -16.79 34.64 -1.58
CA VAL A 15 -15.91 34.14 -2.64
C VAL A 15 -15.81 32.63 -2.50
N SER A 16 -16.29 31.88 -3.48
CA SER A 16 -16.29 30.42 -3.45
C SER A 16 -16.42 29.86 -4.87
N ARG A 17 -16.08 28.57 -5.04
CA ARG A 17 -16.32 27.86 -6.31
C ARG A 17 -17.81 27.69 -6.54
N SER A 18 -18.30 28.09 -7.71
CA SER A 18 -19.73 27.98 -8.06
C SER A 18 -20.25 26.55 -8.01
N LYS A 19 -19.40 25.56 -8.33
CA LYS A 19 -19.77 24.13 -8.31
C LYS A 19 -20.07 23.57 -6.90
N ASN A 20 -19.48 24.15 -5.86
CA ASN A 20 -19.57 23.64 -4.49
C ASN A 20 -20.41 24.54 -3.56
N THR A 21 -20.98 25.63 -4.10
CA THR A 21 -21.76 26.59 -3.34
C THR A 21 -23.24 26.31 -3.54
N SER A 22 -24.02 26.27 -2.45
CA SER A 22 -25.46 26.09 -2.58
C SER A 22 -26.12 27.37 -3.07
N LYS A 23 -27.15 27.23 -3.92
CA LYS A 23 -27.91 28.36 -4.48
C LYS A 23 -28.53 29.25 -3.41
N GLU A 24 -28.87 28.67 -2.26
CA GLU A 24 -29.37 29.44 -1.11
C GLU A 24 -28.29 30.32 -0.47
N MET A 25 -27.02 29.90 -0.50
CA MET A 25 -25.88 30.68 -0.02
C MET A 25 -25.56 31.83 -0.98
N GLU A 26 -25.61 31.58 -2.29
CA GLU A 26 -25.45 32.60 -3.34
C GLU A 26 -26.50 33.71 -3.19
N LEU A 27 -27.78 33.34 -3.05
CA LEU A 27 -28.89 34.29 -2.87
C LEU A 27 -28.88 35.00 -1.52
N SER A 28 -28.22 34.42 -0.51
CA SER A 28 -28.15 35.01 0.82
C SER A 28 -27.02 36.02 0.98
N ALA A 29 -26.02 36.02 0.11
CA ALA A 29 -24.92 36.99 0.11
C ALA A 29 -25.36 38.33 -0.49
N ASP A 30 -24.69 39.43 -0.13
CA ASP A 30 -24.91 40.73 -0.77
C ASP A 30 -24.12 40.80 -2.09
N ILE A 31 -22.92 40.21 -2.13
CA ILE A 31 -22.14 40.01 -3.34
C ILE A 31 -21.59 38.58 -3.34
N PHE A 32 -21.85 37.83 -4.40
CA PHE A 32 -21.22 36.54 -4.65
C PHE A 32 -20.23 36.69 -5.80
N ILE A 33 -18.96 36.34 -5.57
CA ILE A 33 -17.93 36.34 -6.59
C ILE A 33 -17.48 34.89 -6.81
N PRO A 34 -17.82 34.28 -7.96
CA PRO A 34 -17.28 32.99 -8.34
C PRO A 34 -15.75 33.04 -8.32
N TYR A 35 -15.14 32.09 -7.62
CA TYR A 35 -13.67 31.95 -7.63
C TYR A 35 -13.14 31.82 -9.07
N GLU A 36 -13.90 31.14 -9.94
CA GLU A 36 -13.59 30.96 -11.34
C GLU A 36 -13.48 32.28 -12.13
N ASP A 37 -14.22 33.32 -11.74
CA ASP A 37 -14.21 34.60 -12.45
C ASP A 37 -13.05 35.51 -12.03
N ILE A 38 -12.47 35.25 -10.84
CA ILE A 38 -11.23 35.90 -10.39
C ILE A 38 -10.03 35.33 -11.15
N VAL A 39 -9.99 34.00 -11.32
CA VAL A 39 -8.87 33.28 -11.95
C VAL A 39 -8.83 33.46 -13.47
N LYS A 40 -9.96 33.72 -14.14
CA LYS A 40 -10.03 33.96 -15.60
C LYS A 40 -9.39 35.27 -16.08
N SER A 41 -8.93 36.14 -15.17
CA SER A 41 -8.37 37.45 -15.51
C SER A 41 -6.86 37.44 -15.81
N GLU A 42 -6.17 36.33 -15.57
CA GLU A 42 -4.81 36.10 -16.08
C GLU A 42 -4.89 35.35 -17.40
N LYS A 43 -4.73 36.05 -18.53
CA LYS A 43 -4.47 35.41 -19.82
C LYS A 43 -3.04 34.88 -19.81
N ILE A 44 -2.87 33.65 -19.36
CA ILE A 44 -1.71 32.84 -19.69
C ILE A 44 -1.95 32.35 -21.12
N GLU A 45 -1.04 32.63 -22.04
CA GLU A 45 -1.02 31.96 -23.35
C GLU A 45 -0.54 30.51 -23.16
N ASP A 46 -1.36 29.68 -22.50
CA ASP A 46 -1.16 28.23 -22.49
C ASP A 46 -1.73 27.69 -23.79
N LYS A 47 -0.86 27.49 -24.78
CA LYS A 47 -1.17 26.50 -25.81
C LYS A 47 -1.01 25.14 -25.15
N ASP A 48 -2.11 24.39 -25.05
CA ASP A 48 -2.07 22.99 -24.61
C ASP A 48 -0.96 22.26 -25.38
N THR A 49 -0.11 21.51 -24.69
CA THR A 49 0.87 20.62 -25.32
C THR A 49 0.22 19.28 -25.69
N ILE A 50 0.91 18.45 -26.48
CA ILE A 50 0.45 17.08 -26.72
C ILE A 50 0.31 16.29 -25.41
N GLU A 51 1.20 16.52 -24.45
CA GLU A 51 1.16 15.88 -23.14
C GLU A 51 -0.10 16.28 -22.36
N ASP A 52 -0.45 17.57 -22.36
CA ASP A 52 -1.67 18.08 -21.71
C ASP A 52 -2.94 17.46 -22.32
N ILE A 53 -2.96 17.28 -23.64
CA ILE A 53 -4.07 16.62 -24.34
C ILE A 53 -4.15 15.14 -23.96
N VAL A 54 -3.02 14.44 -23.90
CA VAL A 54 -2.96 13.03 -23.52
C VAL A 54 -3.47 12.84 -22.09
N ASP A 55 -3.01 13.66 -21.15
CA ASP A 55 -3.44 13.62 -19.75
C ASP A 55 -4.94 13.91 -19.60
N GLU A 56 -5.47 14.87 -20.34
CA GLU A 56 -6.90 15.20 -20.35
C GLU A 56 -7.75 14.06 -20.94
N ILE A 57 -7.29 13.40 -22.01
CA ILE A 57 -7.98 12.23 -22.57
C ILE A 57 -7.98 11.06 -21.57
N ILE A 58 -6.86 10.81 -20.90
CA ILE A 58 -6.77 9.78 -19.84
C ILE A 58 -7.75 10.10 -18.71
N ARG A 59 -7.80 11.35 -18.25
CA ARG A 59 -8.74 11.78 -17.21
C ARG A 59 -10.20 11.52 -17.63
N ILE A 60 -10.57 11.88 -18.85
CA ILE A 60 -11.93 11.66 -19.37
C ILE A 60 -12.24 10.16 -19.44
N ILE A 61 -11.28 9.33 -19.83
CA ILE A 61 -11.41 7.87 -19.84
C ILE A 61 -11.71 7.31 -18.45
N GLU A 62 -10.94 7.74 -17.45
CA GLU A 62 -11.09 7.31 -16.06
C GLU A 62 -12.41 7.78 -15.45
N GLU A 63 -12.79 9.05 -15.67
CA GLU A 63 -14.03 9.64 -15.16
C GLU A 63 -15.28 8.95 -15.70
N HIS A 64 -15.25 8.53 -16.97
CA HIS A 64 -16.39 7.91 -17.64
C HIS A 64 -16.37 6.38 -17.57
N GLN A 65 -15.34 5.79 -16.96
CA GLN A 65 -15.17 4.34 -16.82
C GLN A 65 -15.38 3.59 -18.14
N TYR A 66 -14.74 4.03 -19.22
CA TYR A 66 -14.85 3.33 -20.51
C TYR A 66 -14.21 1.93 -20.41
N ASP A 67 -15.04 0.89 -20.49
CA ASP A 67 -14.60 -0.52 -20.40
C ASP A 67 -13.73 -1.01 -21.59
N ASP A 68 -13.74 -0.30 -22.72
CA ASP A 68 -12.97 -0.64 -23.94
C ASP A 68 -12.48 0.61 -24.69
N VAL A 69 -11.32 1.15 -24.30
CA VAL A 69 -10.71 2.32 -24.94
C VAL A 69 -10.15 1.95 -26.32
N ASN A 70 -10.97 2.11 -27.35
CA ASN A 70 -10.59 1.92 -28.74
C ASN A 70 -10.49 3.27 -29.50
N GLU A 71 -9.97 3.23 -30.73
CA GLU A 71 -9.76 4.42 -31.58
C GLU A 71 -11.03 5.28 -31.71
N ASN A 72 -12.22 4.65 -31.76
CA ASN A 72 -13.48 5.39 -31.88
C ASN A 72 -13.80 6.20 -30.62
N ILE A 73 -13.46 5.69 -29.42
CA ILE A 73 -13.63 6.45 -28.17
C ILE A 73 -12.68 7.64 -28.14
N ILE A 74 -11.40 7.43 -28.48
CA ILE A 74 -10.41 8.51 -28.50
C ILE A 74 -10.82 9.59 -29.51
N LYS A 75 -11.27 9.22 -30.71
CA LYS A 75 -11.83 10.16 -31.70
C LYS A 75 -13.00 10.96 -31.13
N ARG A 76 -13.91 10.31 -30.40
CA ARG A 76 -15.07 10.98 -29.78
C ARG A 76 -14.65 11.97 -28.70
N ILE A 77 -13.68 11.61 -27.85
CA ILE A 77 -13.15 12.49 -26.81
C ILE A 77 -12.46 13.69 -27.46
N VAL A 78 -11.53 13.47 -28.39
CA VAL A 78 -10.79 14.53 -29.09
C VAL A 78 -11.75 15.47 -29.86
N ALA A 79 -12.77 14.92 -30.52
CA ALA A 79 -13.80 15.73 -31.17
C ALA A 79 -14.61 16.58 -30.17
N GLY A 80 -14.87 16.06 -28.97
CA GLY A 80 -15.52 16.79 -27.86
C GLY A 80 -14.66 17.91 -27.29
N MET A 81 -13.32 17.73 -27.28
CA MET A 81 -12.34 18.73 -26.83
C MET A 81 -12.18 19.90 -27.82
N LYS A 82 -12.68 19.76 -29.07
CA LYS A 82 -12.61 20.79 -30.13
C LYS A 82 -11.18 21.26 -30.44
N ILE A 83 -10.21 20.35 -30.38
CA ILE A 83 -8.80 20.61 -30.71
C ILE A 83 -8.62 20.72 -32.23
N ASP A 84 -7.90 21.75 -32.71
CA ASP A 84 -7.40 21.78 -34.09
C ASP A 84 -6.05 21.08 -34.17
N TYR A 85 -6.01 19.92 -34.83
CA TYR A 85 -4.80 19.11 -34.98
C TYR A 85 -3.66 19.82 -35.71
N ARG A 86 -3.97 20.87 -36.48
CA ARG A 86 -2.97 21.66 -37.21
C ARG A 86 -2.14 22.54 -36.29
N ASP A 87 -2.69 22.93 -35.14
CA ASP A 87 -1.98 23.71 -34.12
C ASP A 87 -0.80 22.94 -33.52
N PHE A 88 -0.80 21.61 -33.68
CA PHE A 88 0.21 20.67 -33.24
C PHE A 88 1.13 20.17 -34.36
N GLY A 89 1.02 20.74 -35.56
CA GLY A 89 1.88 20.40 -36.70
C GLY A 89 1.50 19.12 -37.45
N PHE A 90 0.28 18.58 -37.26
CA PHE A 90 -0.17 17.38 -37.98
C PHE A 90 -0.84 17.73 -39.31
N SER A 91 -0.52 16.96 -40.35
CA SER A 91 -1.07 17.12 -41.71
C SER A 91 -2.50 16.61 -41.86
N SER A 92 -2.92 15.65 -41.04
CA SER A 92 -4.27 15.11 -41.05
C SER A 92 -4.75 14.76 -39.65
N TYR A 93 -6.08 14.79 -39.48
CA TYR A 93 -6.72 14.37 -38.23
C TYR A 93 -6.41 12.91 -37.88
N ASN A 94 -6.29 12.03 -38.87
CA ASN A 94 -5.95 10.63 -38.62
C ASN A 94 -4.51 10.47 -38.12
N ASP A 95 -3.55 11.25 -38.62
CA ASP A 95 -2.17 11.21 -38.14
C ASP A 95 -2.08 11.70 -36.69
N PHE A 96 -2.83 12.74 -36.36
CA PHE A 96 -2.94 13.26 -35.00
C PHE A 96 -3.56 12.24 -34.04
N ILE A 97 -4.66 11.61 -34.43
CA ILE A 97 -5.30 10.55 -33.63
C ILE A 97 -4.37 9.35 -33.45
N TYR A 98 -3.67 8.93 -34.51
CA TYR A 98 -2.70 7.84 -34.40
C TYR A 98 -1.57 8.19 -33.42
N HIS A 99 -1.06 9.42 -33.46
CA HIS A 99 -0.05 9.90 -32.53
C HIS A 99 -0.58 9.93 -31.09
N LEU A 100 -1.77 10.49 -30.85
CA LEU A 100 -2.40 10.49 -29.54
C LEU A 100 -2.64 9.08 -29.00
N ILE A 101 -3.11 8.13 -29.82
CA ILE A 101 -3.26 6.73 -29.41
C ILE A 101 -1.91 6.14 -28.98
N LYS A 102 -0.84 6.45 -29.72
CA LYS A 102 0.50 5.99 -29.39
C LYS A 102 0.97 6.59 -28.07
N GLU A 103 0.79 7.89 -27.85
CA GLU A 103 1.22 8.56 -26.62
C GLU A 103 0.36 8.19 -25.40
N ILE A 104 -0.95 8.01 -25.56
CA ILE A 104 -1.84 7.48 -24.52
C ILE A 104 -1.41 6.06 -24.15
N ARG A 105 -1.14 5.21 -25.14
CA ARG A 105 -0.59 3.87 -24.89
C ARG A 105 0.74 3.97 -24.18
N ASN A 106 1.64 4.85 -24.64
CA ASN A 106 2.89 5.09 -23.95
C ASN A 106 2.59 5.45 -22.51
N GLU A 107 1.85 6.48 -22.17
CA GLU A 107 1.50 6.83 -20.79
C GLU A 107 0.94 5.67 -19.94
N PHE A 108 -0.02 4.90 -20.47
CA PHE A 108 -0.53 3.68 -19.81
C PHE A 108 0.54 2.58 -19.61
N TYR A 109 1.58 2.55 -20.46
CA TYR A 109 2.65 1.55 -20.46
C TYR A 109 4.04 2.11 -20.04
N SER A 110 4.21 3.41 -19.81
CA SER A 110 5.52 4.08 -19.79
C SER A 110 5.81 4.88 -18.53
N LYS A 111 4.84 5.12 -17.65
CA LYS A 111 5.16 5.55 -16.27
C LYS A 111 5.59 4.35 -15.42
N ASN A 112 6.83 3.88 -15.68
CA ASN A 112 7.68 2.97 -14.87
C ASN A 112 7.56 1.43 -14.96
N GLY A 113 7.05 0.80 -16.03
CA GLY A 113 7.08 -0.67 -16.08
C GLY A 113 6.99 -1.28 -17.46
N GLU A 114 7.80 -2.31 -17.72
CA GLU A 114 7.76 -3.19 -18.90
C GLU A 114 6.37 -3.86 -19.13
N TYR A 115 5.45 -3.71 -18.18
CA TYR A 115 4.19 -4.44 -18.05
C TYR A 115 2.97 -3.53 -17.94
N SER A 116 1.84 -3.96 -18.50
CA SER A 116 0.53 -3.32 -18.30
C SER A 116 0.03 -3.47 -16.87
N GLU A 117 -0.94 -2.63 -16.46
CA GLU A 117 -1.57 -2.77 -15.14
C GLU A 117 -2.21 -4.16 -14.96
N TYR A 118 -2.79 -4.71 -16.03
CA TYR A 118 -3.33 -6.07 -16.05
C TYR A 118 -2.24 -7.11 -15.76
N GLU A 119 -1.11 -7.02 -16.46
CA GLU A 119 0.04 -7.90 -16.26
C GLU A 119 0.59 -7.80 -14.84
N GLU A 120 0.81 -6.58 -14.32
CA GLU A 120 1.31 -6.36 -12.96
C GLU A 120 0.34 -6.88 -11.90
N ASN A 121 -0.97 -6.65 -12.07
CA ASN A 121 -1.99 -7.18 -11.16
C ASN A 121 -2.02 -8.71 -11.20
N TYR A 122 -1.87 -9.32 -12.37
CA TYR A 122 -1.82 -10.77 -12.51
C TYR A 122 -0.51 -11.35 -11.95
N MET A 123 0.62 -10.68 -12.13
CA MET A 123 1.90 -11.03 -11.50
C MET A 123 1.77 -11.05 -9.98
N ARG A 124 1.17 -10.01 -9.37
CA ARG A 124 0.88 -9.97 -7.93
C ARG A 124 -0.04 -11.11 -7.50
N TYR A 125 -1.02 -11.46 -8.32
CA TYR A 125 -1.87 -12.62 -8.08
C TYR A 125 -1.07 -13.94 -8.09
N ILE A 126 -0.16 -14.13 -9.05
CA ILE A 126 0.74 -15.30 -9.10
C ILE A 126 1.63 -15.38 -7.84
N GLU A 127 2.23 -14.25 -7.42
CA GLU A 127 3.00 -14.19 -6.19
C GLU A 127 2.16 -14.63 -4.98
N ARG A 128 0.93 -14.12 -4.85
CA ARG A 128 0.00 -14.51 -3.77
C ARG A 128 -0.39 -15.97 -3.83
N LEU A 129 -0.69 -16.48 -5.01
CA LEU A 129 -1.03 -17.88 -5.23
C LEU A 129 0.10 -18.81 -4.78
N LEU A 130 1.35 -18.49 -5.14
CA LEU A 130 2.53 -19.25 -4.75
C LEU A 130 2.84 -19.11 -3.26
N ALA A 131 2.81 -17.89 -2.72
CA ALA A 131 3.10 -17.62 -1.31
C ALA A 131 2.13 -18.33 -0.37
N THR A 132 0.86 -18.49 -0.76
CA THR A 132 -0.19 -19.15 0.04
C THR A 132 -0.41 -20.62 -0.31
N SER A 133 0.26 -21.15 -1.35
CA SER A 133 0.12 -22.57 -1.72
C SER A 133 0.86 -23.46 -0.72
N VAL A 134 0.17 -24.48 -0.22
CA VAL A 134 0.77 -25.53 0.63
C VAL A 134 1.72 -26.43 -0.18
N ILE A 135 1.46 -26.59 -1.47
CA ILE A 135 2.21 -27.48 -2.36
C ILE A 135 3.07 -26.63 -3.31
N PRO A 136 4.37 -26.92 -3.47
CA PRO A 136 5.21 -26.26 -4.46
C PRO A 136 4.80 -26.63 -5.89
N LEU A 137 4.79 -25.65 -6.80
CA LEU A 137 4.26 -25.82 -8.15
C LEU A 137 5.37 -25.70 -9.19
N LYS A 138 5.37 -26.59 -10.19
CA LYS A 138 6.16 -26.42 -11.42
C LYS A 138 5.41 -25.48 -12.39
N LEU A 139 6.10 -24.97 -13.41
CA LEU A 139 5.55 -23.99 -14.37
C LEU A 139 4.18 -24.39 -14.93
N GLU A 140 4.05 -25.58 -15.53
CA GLU A 140 2.78 -26.03 -16.13
C GLU A 140 1.65 -26.17 -15.08
N GLN A 141 1.99 -26.64 -13.89
CA GLN A 141 1.02 -26.75 -12.78
C GLN A 141 0.57 -25.38 -12.29
N LEU A 142 1.48 -24.40 -12.24
CA LEU A 142 1.19 -23.03 -11.85
C LEU A 142 0.30 -22.34 -12.87
N VAL A 143 0.60 -22.45 -14.17
CA VAL A 143 -0.23 -21.91 -15.26
C VAL A 143 -1.65 -22.44 -15.15
N LYS A 144 -1.81 -23.76 -15.07
CA LYS A 144 -3.13 -24.41 -14.94
C LYS A 144 -3.88 -23.91 -13.71
N LYS A 145 -3.25 -23.96 -12.54
CA LYS A 145 -3.87 -23.57 -11.26
C LYS A 145 -4.23 -22.08 -11.22
N ALA A 146 -3.42 -21.23 -11.83
CA ALA A 146 -3.68 -19.79 -11.91
C ALA A 146 -4.94 -19.50 -12.73
N GLN A 147 -5.07 -20.15 -13.90
CA GLN A 147 -6.22 -19.99 -14.80
C GLN A 147 -7.52 -20.58 -14.25
N GLU A 148 -7.47 -21.62 -13.42
CA GLU A 148 -8.65 -22.20 -12.76
C GLU A 148 -9.39 -21.18 -11.87
N LYS A 149 -8.65 -20.29 -11.20
CA LYS A 149 -9.20 -19.31 -10.25
C LYS A 149 -9.36 -17.90 -10.83
N ASN A 150 -8.47 -17.51 -11.75
CA ASN A 150 -8.49 -16.20 -12.36
C ASN A 150 -8.10 -16.34 -13.84
N PRO A 151 -9.04 -16.42 -14.78
CA PRO A 151 -8.73 -16.64 -16.20
C PRO A 151 -7.77 -15.58 -16.77
N TRP A 152 -6.78 -16.05 -17.53
CA TRP A 152 -5.88 -15.16 -18.28
C TRP A 152 -6.55 -14.67 -19.55
N ILE A 153 -6.55 -13.35 -19.75
CA ILE A 153 -7.15 -12.68 -20.90
C ILE A 153 -6.01 -12.24 -21.82
N THR A 154 -5.65 -13.09 -22.77
CA THR A 154 -4.48 -12.87 -23.66
C THR A 154 -4.52 -11.53 -24.38
N LYS A 155 -5.70 -11.04 -24.77
CA LYS A 155 -5.85 -9.73 -25.44
C LYS A 155 -5.39 -8.53 -24.61
N ASN A 156 -5.29 -8.67 -23.29
CA ASN A 156 -4.88 -7.60 -22.37
C ASN A 156 -3.38 -7.65 -22.04
N SER A 157 -2.60 -8.51 -22.71
CA SER A 157 -1.18 -8.69 -22.46
C SER A 157 -0.39 -8.91 -23.75
N LYS A 158 0.88 -8.52 -23.72
CA LYS A 158 1.86 -8.82 -24.78
C LYS A 158 2.38 -10.26 -24.72
N TYR A 159 2.12 -10.96 -23.62
CA TYR A 159 2.64 -12.29 -23.31
C TYR A 159 1.52 -13.31 -23.12
N SER A 160 1.80 -14.58 -23.40
CA SER A 160 1.03 -15.66 -22.80
C SER A 160 1.30 -15.71 -21.29
N LEU A 161 0.37 -16.27 -20.50
CA LEU A 161 0.59 -16.43 -19.05
C LEU A 161 1.88 -17.21 -18.74
N LYS A 162 2.20 -18.21 -19.56
CA LYS A 162 3.42 -19.02 -19.39
C LYS A 162 4.67 -18.16 -19.60
N GLU A 163 4.71 -17.34 -20.64
CA GLU A 163 5.81 -16.41 -20.91
C GLU A 163 5.92 -15.34 -19.82
N LEU A 164 4.79 -14.81 -19.34
CA LEU A 164 4.78 -13.85 -18.23
C LEU A 164 5.44 -14.43 -16.97
N ILE A 165 5.10 -15.67 -16.61
CA ILE A 165 5.69 -16.34 -15.45
C ILE A 165 7.18 -16.62 -15.67
N ILE A 166 7.61 -16.96 -16.90
CA ILE A 166 9.03 -17.11 -17.23
C ILE A 166 9.76 -15.78 -17.04
N LYS A 167 9.21 -14.67 -17.54
CA LYS A 167 9.76 -13.33 -17.33
C LYS A 167 9.86 -12.96 -15.85
N MET A 168 8.84 -13.26 -15.05
CA MET A 168 8.91 -13.07 -13.59
C MET A 168 10.10 -13.83 -12.96
N VAL A 169 10.49 -14.99 -13.49
CA VAL A 169 11.67 -15.73 -13.02
C VAL A 169 12.97 -15.08 -13.50
N GLU A 170 13.03 -14.65 -14.76
CA GLU A 170 14.19 -13.95 -15.33
C GLU A 170 14.50 -12.64 -14.59
N GLU A 171 13.46 -11.91 -14.20
CA GLU A 171 13.52 -10.67 -13.42
C GLU A 171 13.73 -10.89 -11.93
N LYS A 172 13.90 -12.15 -11.50
CA LYS A 172 14.09 -12.55 -10.09
C LYS A 172 12.92 -12.18 -9.17
N ARG A 173 11.76 -11.83 -9.71
CA ARG A 173 10.51 -11.68 -8.96
C ARG A 173 10.03 -13.03 -8.42
N LEU A 174 10.26 -14.10 -9.19
CA LEU A 174 10.10 -15.49 -8.80
C LEU A 174 11.44 -16.22 -8.88
N TRP A 175 11.54 -17.37 -8.21
CA TRP A 175 12.73 -18.20 -8.25
C TRP A 175 12.40 -19.64 -8.61
N LYS A 176 13.22 -20.24 -9.48
CA LYS A 176 13.11 -21.65 -9.84
C LYS A 176 14.22 -22.43 -9.16
N ASN A 177 13.86 -23.40 -8.33
CA ASN A 177 14.86 -24.24 -7.64
C ASN A 177 15.38 -25.37 -8.55
N SER A 178 16.39 -26.10 -8.09
CA SER A 178 17.02 -27.22 -8.82
C SER A 178 16.07 -28.35 -9.18
N LYS A 179 14.95 -28.50 -8.46
CA LYS A 179 13.89 -29.49 -8.75
C LYS A 179 12.81 -28.97 -9.71
N GLY A 180 12.98 -27.74 -10.19
CA GLY A 180 12.09 -27.09 -11.16
C GLY A 180 10.82 -26.48 -10.56
N TYR A 181 10.72 -26.38 -9.23
CA TYR A 181 9.59 -25.69 -8.57
C TYR A 181 9.80 -24.18 -8.60
N ILE A 182 8.71 -23.45 -8.82
CA ILE A 182 8.65 -22.00 -8.80
C ILE A 182 8.25 -21.55 -7.39
N LEU A 183 8.97 -20.58 -6.86
CA LEU A 183 8.85 -20.08 -5.49
C LEU A 183 8.84 -18.55 -5.51
N VAL A 184 8.18 -17.96 -4.52
CA VAL A 184 8.37 -16.54 -4.20
C VAL A 184 9.63 -16.40 -3.34
N PRO A 185 10.57 -15.50 -3.69
CA PRO A 185 11.75 -15.22 -2.89
C PRO A 185 11.40 -14.75 -1.48
N ILE A 186 12.29 -15.02 -0.54
CA ILE A 186 12.31 -14.34 0.77
C ILE A 186 13.00 -12.99 0.56
N PRO A 187 12.50 -11.85 1.12
CA PRO A 187 11.40 -11.74 2.09
C PRO A 187 10.02 -11.49 1.48
N ARG A 188 9.92 -11.34 0.15
CA ARG A 188 8.66 -11.05 -0.56
C ARG A 188 7.50 -11.99 -0.17
N ARG A 189 7.80 -13.28 0.05
CA ARG A 189 6.83 -14.25 0.57
C ARG A 189 6.24 -13.84 1.91
N TRP A 190 7.06 -13.37 2.85
CA TRP A 190 6.62 -12.91 4.17
C TRP A 190 5.79 -11.65 4.05
N GLU A 191 6.18 -10.71 3.20
CA GLU A 191 5.40 -9.50 2.95
C GLU A 191 3.98 -9.79 2.49
N ILE A 192 3.83 -10.81 1.64
CA ILE A 192 2.54 -11.25 1.13
C ILE A 192 1.73 -11.95 2.21
N LYS A 193 2.31 -12.94 2.90
CA LYS A 193 1.61 -13.69 3.96
C LYS A 193 1.23 -12.82 5.15
N HIS A 194 2.03 -11.81 5.43
CA HIS A 194 1.95 -10.94 6.59
C HIS A 194 1.66 -9.48 6.21
N GLU A 195 0.94 -9.25 5.09
CA GLU A 195 0.70 -7.90 4.54
C GLU A 195 0.07 -6.91 5.54
N LYS A 196 -0.63 -7.44 6.56
CA LYS A 196 -1.29 -6.69 7.64
C LYS A 196 -0.40 -6.45 8.87
N ILE A 197 0.71 -7.17 9.00
CA ILE A 197 1.59 -7.20 10.18
C ILE A 197 3.06 -7.02 9.79
N LEU A 198 3.36 -6.08 8.90
CA LEU A 198 4.73 -5.77 8.48
C LEU A 198 5.54 -5.01 9.55
N PRO A 199 6.86 -5.22 9.64
CA PRO A 199 7.69 -4.68 10.72
C PRO A 199 8.02 -3.18 10.62
N TYR A 200 7.93 -2.57 9.43
CA TYR A 200 8.21 -1.14 9.16
C TYR A 200 9.44 -0.57 9.90
N PRO A 201 10.64 -1.16 9.71
CA PRO A 201 11.85 -0.83 10.47
C PRO A 201 12.18 0.67 10.48
N GLU A 202 11.89 1.38 9.40
CA GLU A 202 12.15 2.80 9.20
C GLU A 202 11.42 3.72 10.20
N VAL A 203 10.29 3.28 10.74
CA VAL A 203 9.47 4.07 11.68
C VAL A 203 9.22 3.37 13.02
N ARG A 204 9.54 2.06 13.13
CA ARG A 204 9.24 1.25 14.32
C ARG A 204 9.86 1.80 15.59
N ASP A 205 11.16 2.10 15.59
CA ASP A 205 11.86 2.47 16.83
C ASP A 205 11.30 3.79 17.40
N LYS A 206 11.11 4.81 16.54
CA LYS A 206 10.46 6.08 16.89
C LYS A 206 9.02 5.87 17.38
N PHE A 207 8.27 4.97 16.76
CA PHE A 207 6.93 4.61 17.20
C PHE A 207 6.93 3.98 18.60
N LEU A 208 7.83 3.04 18.88
CA LEU A 208 7.92 2.37 20.17
C LEU A 208 8.32 3.33 21.29
N GLU A 209 9.29 4.21 21.05
CA GLU A 209 9.68 5.26 22.00
C GLU A 209 8.50 6.17 22.35
N TYR A 210 7.77 6.62 21.33
CA TYR A 210 6.61 7.48 21.51
C TYR A 210 5.46 6.78 22.26
N VAL A 211 5.13 5.55 21.89
CA VAL A 211 4.08 4.79 22.61
C VAL A 211 4.49 4.54 24.06
N TYR A 212 5.76 4.19 24.30
CA TYR A 212 6.27 3.96 25.64
C TYR A 212 6.15 5.22 26.51
N SER A 213 6.55 6.39 25.99
CA SER A 213 6.46 7.66 26.72
C SER A 213 5.01 8.03 27.05
N LEU A 214 4.07 7.85 26.12
CA LEU A 214 2.65 8.11 26.37
C LEU A 214 2.09 7.29 27.55
N PHE A 215 2.44 6.01 27.64
CA PHE A 215 1.99 5.17 28.75
C PHE A 215 2.69 5.50 30.07
N LYS A 216 4.00 5.80 30.05
CA LYS A 216 4.74 6.19 31.26
C LYS A 216 4.28 7.53 31.82
N GLU A 217 3.97 8.48 30.95
CA GLU A 217 3.42 9.80 31.29
C GLU A 217 1.92 9.78 31.56
N LYS A 218 1.26 8.60 31.46
CA LYS A 218 -0.19 8.41 31.64
C LYS A 218 -1.05 9.30 30.74
N LYS A 219 -0.55 9.65 29.55
CA LYS A 219 -1.26 10.44 28.54
C LYS A 219 -2.33 9.65 27.79
N VAL A 220 -2.23 8.32 27.81
CA VAL A 220 -3.18 7.39 27.18
C VAL A 220 -3.55 6.28 28.15
N ASN A 221 -4.76 5.75 28.00
CA ASN A 221 -5.29 4.68 28.83
C ASN A 221 -5.47 3.36 28.08
N SER A 222 -5.40 3.37 26.75
CA SER A 222 -5.63 2.19 25.91
C SER A 222 -4.66 2.13 24.73
N ILE A 223 -4.48 0.93 24.17
CA ILE A 223 -3.61 0.72 23.00
C ILE A 223 -4.13 1.54 21.80
N ILE A 224 -5.45 1.60 21.61
CA ILE A 224 -6.06 2.36 20.50
C ILE A 224 -5.80 3.86 20.60
N GLU A 225 -5.81 4.44 21.81
CA GLU A 225 -5.47 5.85 22.03
C GLU A 225 -4.01 6.12 21.67
N ALA A 226 -3.10 5.25 22.11
CA ALA A 226 -1.67 5.35 21.78
C ALA A 226 -1.43 5.31 20.27
N ILE A 227 -2.12 4.42 19.55
CA ILE A 227 -2.04 4.29 18.09
C ILE A 227 -2.57 5.53 17.39
N HIS A 228 -3.73 6.05 17.82
CA HIS A 228 -4.29 7.27 17.22
C HIS A 228 -3.38 8.48 17.43
N SER A 229 -2.82 8.62 18.63
CA SER A 229 -1.85 9.66 18.94
C SER A 229 -0.59 9.52 18.08
N ALA A 230 -0.01 8.31 18.01
CA ALA A 230 1.16 8.04 17.19
C ALA A 230 0.91 8.26 15.70
N LYS A 231 -0.27 7.88 15.19
CA LYS A 231 -0.67 8.13 13.80
C LYS A 231 -0.58 9.61 13.46
N LYS A 232 -1.17 10.45 14.32
CA LYS A 232 -1.23 11.91 14.13
C LYS A 232 0.16 12.54 14.27
N ASP A 233 0.84 12.26 15.38
CA ASP A 233 2.05 12.99 15.76
C ASP A 233 3.30 12.50 15.01
N LEU A 234 3.30 11.25 14.55
CA LEU A 234 4.38 10.68 13.73
C LEU A 234 4.03 10.63 12.23
N ASN A 235 2.87 11.18 11.83
CA ASN A 235 2.38 11.20 10.45
C ASN A 235 2.39 9.81 9.76
N LEU A 236 1.85 8.80 10.45
CA LEU A 236 1.86 7.41 9.98
C LEU A 236 0.58 7.06 9.21
N THR A 237 0.69 6.12 8.27
CA THR A 237 -0.49 5.61 7.53
C THR A 237 -1.31 4.64 8.37
N ASN A 238 -2.58 4.43 7.99
CA ASN A 238 -3.45 3.41 8.61
C ASN A 238 -2.84 2.01 8.55
N LYS A 239 -2.10 1.68 7.48
CA LYS A 239 -1.46 0.37 7.31
C LYS A 239 -0.36 0.14 8.35
N VAL A 240 0.50 1.14 8.56
CA VAL A 240 1.59 1.09 9.54
C VAL A 240 1.04 0.94 10.95
N VAL A 241 0.13 1.82 11.35
CA VAL A 241 -0.40 1.80 12.72
C VAL A 241 -1.29 0.60 12.99
N GLY A 242 -1.94 0.05 11.95
CA GLY A 242 -2.64 -1.23 12.02
C GLY A 242 -1.71 -2.40 12.34
N SER A 243 -0.57 -2.50 11.65
CA SER A 243 0.45 -3.51 11.95
C SER A 243 1.00 -3.36 13.37
N PHE A 244 1.44 -2.16 13.73
CA PHE A 244 1.98 -1.90 15.07
C PHE A 244 0.96 -2.17 16.16
N GLY A 245 -0.31 -1.82 15.95
CA GLY A 245 -1.35 -2.09 16.94
C GLY A 245 -1.56 -3.56 17.24
N ILE A 246 -1.48 -4.42 16.21
CA ILE A 246 -1.54 -5.87 16.39
C ILE A 246 -0.31 -6.33 17.18
N ALA A 247 0.89 -5.86 16.83
CA ALA A 247 2.11 -6.24 17.54
C ALA A 247 2.12 -5.77 19.01
N LEU A 248 1.60 -4.58 19.30
CA LEU A 248 1.41 -4.08 20.67
C LEU A 248 0.47 -5.00 21.46
N LYS A 249 -0.71 -5.32 20.91
CA LYS A 249 -1.70 -6.19 21.56
C LYS A 249 -1.10 -7.56 21.93
N PHE A 250 -0.33 -8.15 21.02
CA PHE A 250 0.24 -9.48 21.19
C PHE A 250 1.66 -9.49 21.76
N SER A 251 2.17 -8.35 22.22
CA SER A 251 3.48 -8.26 22.91
C SER A 251 3.47 -8.90 24.29
N GLY A 252 2.29 -9.07 24.90
CA GLY A 252 2.15 -9.58 26.27
C GLY A 252 2.67 -8.62 27.36
N LYS A 253 2.89 -7.34 27.02
CA LYS A 253 3.38 -6.32 27.98
C LYS A 253 2.29 -5.39 28.51
N PHE A 254 1.06 -5.51 28.01
CA PHE A 254 -0.08 -4.73 28.46
C PHE A 254 -0.96 -5.59 29.36
N LEU A 255 -1.25 -5.09 30.56
CA LEU A 255 -2.15 -5.72 31.51
C LEU A 255 -3.40 -4.85 31.68
N GLY A 256 -4.57 -5.48 31.76
CA GLY A 256 -5.82 -4.79 32.06
C GLY A 256 -5.75 -4.13 33.43
N LYS A 257 -6.29 -2.92 33.57
CA LYS A 257 -6.39 -2.25 34.88
C LYS A 257 -7.28 -3.03 35.87
N ASP A 258 -8.09 -3.94 35.36
CA ASP A 258 -8.90 -4.90 36.10
C ASP A 258 -8.14 -6.19 36.48
N GLY A 259 -6.86 -6.30 36.11
CA GLY A 259 -6.04 -7.49 36.33
C GLY A 259 -6.16 -8.57 35.26
N SER A 260 -6.86 -8.30 34.15
CA SER A 260 -6.98 -9.26 33.04
C SER A 260 -5.71 -9.37 32.20
N ASP A 261 -5.31 -10.60 31.89
CA ASP A 261 -4.19 -10.89 30.98
C ASP A 261 -4.59 -10.76 29.50
N TYR A 262 -5.88 -10.91 29.20
CA TYR A 262 -6.41 -10.71 27.84
C TYR A 262 -6.91 -9.28 27.64
N VAL A 263 -6.13 -8.49 26.91
CA VAL A 263 -6.46 -7.08 26.63
C VAL A 263 -6.95 -6.88 25.20
N SER A 264 -8.10 -6.23 25.05
CA SER A 264 -8.56 -5.72 23.76
C SER A 264 -7.89 -4.38 23.44
N MET A 265 -7.95 -3.93 22.18
CA MET A 265 -7.36 -2.64 21.78
C MET A 265 -7.93 -1.44 22.56
N LYS A 266 -9.19 -1.55 23.02
CA LYS A 266 -9.91 -0.48 23.73
C LYS A 266 -9.90 -0.68 25.25
N THR A 267 -9.45 -1.83 25.73
CA THR A 267 -9.41 -2.11 27.17
C THR A 267 -8.46 -1.11 27.85
N PRO A 268 -8.83 -0.52 28.99
CA PRO A 268 -7.91 0.26 29.80
C PRO A 268 -6.76 -0.61 30.30
N VAL A 269 -5.52 -0.23 30.00
CA VAL A 269 -4.32 -1.02 30.30
C VAL A 269 -3.23 -0.18 30.96
N TYR A 270 -2.26 -0.86 31.55
CA TYR A 270 -0.96 -0.32 31.89
C TYR A 270 0.15 -1.12 31.19
N LEU A 271 1.24 -0.42 30.84
CA LEU A 271 2.43 -1.05 30.25
C LEU A 271 3.34 -1.57 31.37
N ASN A 272 3.35 -2.89 31.55
CA ASN A 272 4.10 -3.59 32.59
C ASN A 272 5.47 -4.07 32.09
N ALA A 273 6.30 -3.12 31.67
CA ALA A 273 7.66 -3.39 31.20
C ALA A 273 8.53 -2.13 31.30
N ASN A 274 9.85 -2.33 31.36
CA ASN A 274 10.79 -1.27 30.97
C ASN A 274 10.87 -1.16 29.43
N PHE A 275 11.52 -0.11 28.93
CA PHE A 275 11.55 0.16 27.48
C PHE A 275 12.21 -0.96 26.67
N ASN A 276 13.31 -1.53 27.17
CA ASN A 276 14.04 -2.59 26.47
C ASN A 276 13.21 -3.87 26.38
N GLU A 277 12.54 -4.27 27.46
CA GLU A 277 11.63 -5.41 27.49
C GLU A 277 10.44 -5.22 26.55
N PHE A 278 9.86 -4.01 26.55
CA PHE A 278 8.77 -3.65 25.65
C PHE A 278 9.20 -3.74 24.18
N LYS A 279 10.36 -3.16 23.86
CA LYS A 279 10.92 -3.20 22.51
C LYS A 279 11.18 -4.63 22.03
N ILE A 280 11.85 -5.44 22.86
CA ILE A 280 12.12 -6.86 22.53
C ILE A 280 10.82 -7.62 22.30
N ALA A 281 9.81 -7.42 23.15
CA ALA A 281 8.53 -8.13 23.04
C ALA A 281 7.77 -7.80 21.74
N VAL A 282 7.80 -6.53 21.31
CA VAL A 282 7.19 -6.13 20.03
C VAL A 282 7.99 -6.66 18.84
N GLU A 283 9.32 -6.62 18.89
CA GLU A 283 10.17 -7.18 17.82
C GLU A 283 10.01 -8.71 17.72
N ALA A 284 9.90 -9.39 18.86
CA ALA A 284 9.67 -10.83 18.94
C ALA A 284 8.38 -11.23 18.24
N PHE A 285 7.33 -10.41 18.28
CA PHE A 285 6.08 -10.68 17.56
C PHE A 285 6.29 -10.89 16.05
N TYR A 286 7.10 -10.06 15.40
CA TYR A 286 7.37 -10.16 13.96
C TYR A 286 8.25 -11.35 13.60
N ILE A 287 9.20 -11.70 14.45
CA ILE A 287 10.02 -12.91 14.25
C ILE A 287 9.16 -14.16 14.43
N LYS A 288 8.27 -14.17 15.41
CA LYS A 288 7.30 -15.25 15.63
C LYS A 288 6.34 -15.44 14.46
N SER A 289 5.89 -14.36 13.81
CA SER A 289 5.01 -14.50 12.63
C SER A 289 5.70 -15.28 11.51
N ILE A 290 7.01 -15.04 11.28
CA ILE A 290 7.79 -15.79 10.29
C ILE A 290 7.95 -17.26 10.73
N LEU A 291 8.40 -17.49 11.96
CA LEU A 291 8.69 -18.83 12.47
C LEU A 291 7.44 -19.73 12.61
N LYS A 292 6.24 -19.14 12.70
CA LYS A 292 4.96 -19.87 12.70
C LYS A 292 4.64 -20.52 11.36
N ASP A 293 5.19 -19.98 10.28
CA ASP A 293 4.96 -20.38 8.90
C ASP A 293 6.11 -21.21 8.31
N GLU A 294 7.35 -20.95 8.73
CA GLU A 294 8.53 -21.68 8.25
C GLU A 294 9.71 -21.67 9.23
N ASP A 295 10.45 -22.77 9.23
CA ASP A 295 11.71 -22.89 9.98
C ASP A 295 12.78 -21.97 9.36
N ILE A 296 13.50 -21.23 10.21
CA ILE A 296 14.58 -20.34 9.76
C ILE A 296 15.91 -21.07 9.84
N HIS A 297 16.54 -21.33 8.70
CA HIS A 297 17.93 -21.82 8.66
C HIS A 297 18.90 -20.71 9.10
N GLU A 298 19.94 -21.05 9.88
CA GLU A 298 20.98 -20.09 10.34
C GLU A 298 21.57 -19.18 9.24
N LYS A 299 21.91 -19.74 8.08
CA LYS A 299 22.40 -19.00 6.91
C LYS A 299 21.44 -17.91 6.41
N ASN A 300 20.15 -18.01 6.73
CA ASN A 300 19.12 -17.04 6.33
C ASN A 300 18.89 -15.95 7.40
N LEU A 301 19.56 -15.99 8.56
CA LEU A 301 19.42 -14.96 9.60
C LEU A 301 19.70 -13.53 9.08
N PRO A 302 20.71 -13.27 8.21
CA PRO A 302 20.91 -11.94 7.65
C PRO A 302 19.69 -11.44 6.85
N ILE A 303 18.99 -12.33 6.15
CA ILE A 303 17.79 -12.00 5.37
C ILE A 303 16.63 -11.64 6.31
N VAL A 304 16.43 -12.41 7.37
CA VAL A 304 15.44 -12.12 8.42
C VAL A 304 15.75 -10.77 9.07
N SER A 305 17.01 -10.54 9.39
CA SER A 305 17.44 -9.28 9.98
C SER A 305 17.18 -8.10 9.05
N LYS A 306 17.47 -8.25 7.75
CA LYS A 306 17.21 -7.21 6.76
C LYS A 306 15.71 -6.90 6.68
N TYR A 307 14.86 -7.91 6.72
CA TYR A 307 13.40 -7.73 6.68
C TYR A 307 12.86 -7.04 7.94
N ILE A 308 13.30 -7.45 9.14
CA ILE A 308 12.79 -6.92 10.40
C ILE A 308 13.41 -5.57 10.77
N TYR A 309 14.71 -5.38 10.52
CA TYR A 309 15.51 -4.27 11.06
C TYR A 309 16.16 -3.39 9.99
N ASN A 310 15.97 -3.70 8.71
CA ASN A 310 16.66 -3.02 7.59
C ASN A 310 18.21 -3.13 7.63
N THR A 311 18.76 -4.13 8.31
CA THR A 311 20.22 -4.39 8.41
C THR A 311 20.56 -5.87 8.26
N GLU A 312 21.70 -6.19 7.66
CA GLU A 312 22.21 -7.57 7.56
C GLU A 312 22.86 -8.06 8.86
N SER A 313 23.14 -7.16 9.81
CA SER A 313 23.72 -7.52 11.11
C SER A 313 22.75 -8.34 11.95
N THR A 314 23.13 -9.57 12.30
CA THR A 314 22.28 -10.50 13.04
C THR A 314 22.28 -10.30 14.56
N LYS A 315 23.05 -9.33 15.09
CA LYS A 315 23.20 -9.12 16.54
C LYS A 315 21.85 -8.94 17.24
N ARG A 316 21.04 -7.98 16.77
CA ARG A 316 19.73 -7.69 17.36
C ARG A 316 18.75 -8.84 17.19
N LEU A 317 18.76 -9.47 16.02
CA LEU A 317 17.95 -10.65 15.75
C LEU A 317 18.26 -11.79 16.72
N ASN A 318 19.54 -12.07 16.98
CA ASN A 318 19.97 -13.10 17.89
C ASN A 318 19.60 -12.80 19.35
N GLU A 319 19.64 -11.53 19.77
CA GLU A 319 19.13 -11.12 21.09
C GLU A 319 17.64 -11.47 21.24
N VAL A 320 16.83 -11.16 20.24
CA VAL A 320 15.38 -11.43 20.28
C VAL A 320 15.07 -12.93 20.13
N ILE A 321 15.83 -13.67 19.32
CA ILE A 321 15.71 -15.13 19.24
C ILE A 321 16.09 -15.77 20.59
N SER A 322 17.15 -15.31 21.24
CA SER A 322 17.56 -15.81 22.57
C SER A 322 16.44 -15.58 23.58
N HIS A 323 15.84 -14.39 23.59
CA HIS A 323 14.67 -14.10 24.42
C HIS A 323 13.49 -15.06 24.14
N LEU A 324 13.21 -15.38 22.88
CA LEU A 324 12.17 -16.35 22.52
C LEU A 324 12.51 -17.79 22.92
N MET A 325 13.80 -18.15 22.94
CA MET A 325 14.29 -19.44 23.43
C MET A 325 14.18 -19.54 24.95
N ASP A 326 14.49 -18.46 25.68
CA ASP A 326 14.34 -18.38 27.14
C ASP A 326 12.87 -18.56 27.55
N LEU A 327 11.94 -18.02 26.75
CA LEU A 327 10.51 -18.22 26.90
C LEU A 327 10.00 -19.61 26.43
N GLN A 328 10.89 -20.47 25.91
CA GLN A 328 10.56 -21.78 25.34
C GLN A 328 9.55 -21.72 24.18
N GLU A 329 9.45 -20.58 23.49
CA GLU A 329 8.61 -20.43 22.30
C GLU A 329 9.34 -20.86 21.03
N VAL A 330 10.67 -20.73 21.01
CA VAL A 330 11.54 -21.07 19.88
C VAL A 330 12.60 -22.06 20.33
N PHE A 331 12.90 -23.04 19.48
CA PHE A 331 13.94 -24.03 19.72
C PHE A 331 14.93 -24.07 18.56
N TYR A 332 16.20 -24.21 18.91
CA TYR A 332 17.25 -24.43 17.94
C TYR A 332 17.48 -25.93 17.73
N VAL A 333 17.07 -26.43 16.56
CA VAL A 333 17.28 -27.80 16.09
C VAL A 333 18.21 -27.73 14.90
N LYS A 334 19.52 -27.79 15.17
CA LYS A 334 20.58 -27.50 14.20
C LYS A 334 20.31 -28.12 12.81
N PRO A 335 20.36 -27.34 11.72
CA PRO A 335 20.72 -25.91 11.62
C PRO A 335 19.53 -24.92 11.58
N TYR A 336 18.40 -25.25 12.21
CA TYR A 336 17.14 -24.51 12.10
C TYR A 336 16.63 -23.97 13.43
N TYR A 337 16.08 -22.75 13.40
CA TYR A 337 15.22 -22.23 14.46
C TYR A 337 13.76 -22.57 14.12
N LYS A 338 13.04 -23.12 15.10
CA LYS A 338 11.67 -23.62 14.94
C LYS A 338 10.75 -23.00 15.99
N TYR A 339 9.54 -22.64 15.59
CA TYR A 339 8.48 -22.25 16.53
C TYR A 339 7.78 -23.47 17.13
N TYR A 340 7.62 -23.50 18.45
CA TYR A 340 6.89 -24.57 19.13
C TYR A 340 5.41 -24.20 19.28
N LYS A 341 4.50 -25.03 18.75
CA LYS A 341 3.05 -24.74 18.69
C LYS A 341 2.22 -25.25 19.89
N ASN A 342 2.79 -25.86 20.93
CA ASN A 342 2.00 -26.42 22.04
C ASN A 342 2.59 -26.12 23.42
N LEU A 343 1.95 -25.27 24.22
CA LEU A 343 2.07 -25.29 25.69
C LEU A 343 0.87 -26.00 26.37
N ASN A 344 -0.18 -26.34 25.61
CA ASN A 344 -1.40 -26.98 26.14
C ASN A 344 -1.83 -28.20 25.30
N LYS A 345 -0.97 -29.22 25.22
CA LYS A 345 -1.41 -30.60 24.97
C LYS A 345 -0.98 -31.47 26.12
#